data_AF-A0A2H5XU51-F1
#
_entry.id   AF-A0A2H5XU51-F1
#
_cell.length_a   1.000
_cell.length_b   1.000
_cell.length_c   1.000
_cell.angle_alpha   90.00
_cell.angle_beta   90.00
_cell.angle_gamma   90.00
#
_symmetry.space_group_name_H-M   'P 1'
#
loop_
_entity.id
_entity.type
_entity.pdbx_description
1 polymer ?
#
loop_
_entity_poly.entity_id
_entity_poly.type
_entity_poly.pdbx_seq_one_letter_code
_entity_poly.pdbx_strand_id
1 'polypeptide(L)'
;MRWFTSVVILFLCHVCIAQQGAEKLVLTVTPQHRANFRAFEQWFDSQESLQPYTQLLEAYRVAFNAATVNDGVQYRRAISVIDSILTGLPVSIKKSIGEFFTKLQRPDSSPIVPHGTAGGSCGANCLFGTCTIECPQGTKPKCFCQWGEPHCGCEPFNTP
;
A
#
# COMPACT_ATOMS: atom_id res chain seq x y z
N MET A 1 -8.75 -73.08 -12.38
CA MET A 1 -9.60 -71.92 -12.69
C MET A 1 -8.73 -70.67 -12.58
N ARG A 2 -8.65 -69.90 -13.65
CA ARG A 2 -7.70 -68.79 -13.83
C ARG A 2 -8.24 -67.52 -13.16
N TRP A 3 -7.35 -66.80 -12.50
CA TRP A 3 -7.62 -65.58 -11.76
C TRP A 3 -7.94 -64.43 -12.72
N PHE A 4 -8.99 -63.67 -12.39
CA PHE A 4 -9.32 -62.39 -13.02
C PHE A 4 -8.96 -61.24 -12.08
N THR A 5 -8.86 -60.06 -12.69
CA THR A 5 -8.80 -58.69 -12.13
C THR A 5 -7.43 -58.20 -11.67
N SER A 6 -7.03 -56.95 -11.91
CA SER A 6 -7.42 -55.91 -12.87
C SER A 6 -6.32 -54.86 -12.73
N VAL A 7 -5.80 -54.39 -13.85
CA VAL A 7 -4.78 -53.34 -13.91
C VAL A 7 -5.42 -52.02 -13.44
N VAL A 8 -4.97 -51.48 -12.31
CA VAL A 8 -5.30 -50.12 -11.88
C VAL A 8 -4.19 -49.19 -12.39
N ILE A 9 -4.45 -48.53 -13.52
CA ILE A 9 -3.64 -47.38 -13.98
C ILE A 9 -4.04 -46.19 -13.11
N LEU A 10 -3.21 -45.85 -12.14
CA LEU A 10 -3.28 -44.57 -11.44
C LEU A 10 -2.72 -43.49 -12.38
N PHE A 11 -3.62 -42.76 -13.03
CA PHE A 11 -3.32 -41.46 -13.63
C PHE A 11 -2.94 -40.48 -12.51
N LEU A 12 -1.64 -40.33 -12.26
CA LEU A 12 -1.11 -39.19 -11.53
C LEU A 12 -1.18 -37.97 -12.45
N CYS A 13 -2.31 -37.27 -12.38
CA CYS A 13 -2.41 -35.90 -12.88
C CYS A 13 -1.31 -35.07 -12.23
N HIS A 14 -0.26 -34.78 -13.01
CA HIS A 14 0.65 -33.70 -12.71
C HIS A 14 -0.14 -32.40 -12.86
N VAL A 15 -0.75 -31.95 -11.77
CA VAL A 15 -1.15 -30.55 -11.66
C VAL A 15 0.15 -29.76 -11.65
N CYS A 16 0.53 -29.24 -12.82
CA CYS A 16 1.42 -28.11 -12.93
C CYS A 16 0.76 -26.97 -12.16
N ILE A 17 1.02 -26.90 -10.86
CA ILE A 17 0.88 -25.67 -10.11
C ILE A 17 1.99 -24.78 -10.66
N ALA A 18 1.65 -23.98 -11.68
CA ALA A 18 2.47 -22.83 -12.01
C ALA A 18 2.66 -22.07 -10.70
N GLN A 19 3.91 -21.98 -10.21
CA GLN A 19 4.26 -21.11 -9.10
C GLN A 19 3.94 -19.67 -9.54
N GLN A 20 2.70 -19.25 -9.32
CA GLN A 20 2.35 -17.84 -9.35
C GLN A 20 3.13 -17.22 -8.20
N GLY A 21 4.09 -16.34 -8.54
CA GLY A 21 4.90 -15.64 -7.54
C GLY A 21 4.03 -14.89 -6.52
N ALA A 22 4.61 -14.52 -5.39
CA ALA A 22 3.94 -13.65 -4.41
C ALA A 22 4.16 -12.18 -4.76
N GLU A 23 3.19 -11.32 -4.42
CA GLU A 23 3.38 -9.87 -4.41
C GLU A 23 4.57 -9.49 -3.52
N LYS A 24 5.40 -8.55 -3.99
CA LYS A 24 6.50 -7.99 -3.20
C LYS A 24 6.34 -6.49 -3.03
N LEU A 25 5.87 -6.07 -1.87
CA LEU A 25 5.79 -4.67 -1.45
C LEU A 25 7.02 -4.27 -0.64
N VAL A 26 7.60 -3.12 -0.95
CA VAL A 26 8.65 -2.48 -0.16
C VAL A 26 8.25 -1.04 0.13
N LEU A 27 8.24 -0.69 1.41
CA LEU A 27 7.97 0.63 1.96
C LEU A 27 9.28 1.28 2.41
N THR A 28 9.38 2.60 2.28
CA THR A 28 10.58 3.34 2.71
C THR A 28 10.23 4.72 3.25
N VAL A 29 10.89 5.10 4.33
CA VAL A 29 10.72 6.39 5.01
C VAL A 29 12.07 7.12 5.09
N THR A 30 12.19 8.22 4.33
CA THR A 30 13.38 9.07 4.30
C THR A 30 13.37 10.09 5.45
N PRO A 31 14.48 10.78 5.74
CA PRO A 31 14.48 11.90 6.69
C PRO A 31 13.47 12.99 6.33
N GLN A 32 13.25 13.27 5.04
CA GLN A 32 12.26 14.25 4.62
C GLN A 32 10.83 13.80 4.92
N HIS A 33 10.50 12.51 4.74
CA HIS A 33 9.20 11.97 5.14
C HIS A 33 8.96 12.15 6.65
N ARG A 34 10.00 11.91 7.47
CA ARG A 34 9.93 12.13 8.92
C ARG A 34 9.71 13.60 9.29
N ALA A 35 10.39 14.51 8.60
CA ALA A 35 10.20 15.94 8.81
C ALA A 35 8.77 16.39 8.45
N ASN A 36 8.26 15.93 7.31
CA ASN A 36 6.89 16.19 6.87
C ASN A 36 5.86 15.62 7.85
N PHE A 37 6.05 14.37 8.29
CA PHE A 37 5.13 13.72 9.21
C PHE A 37 5.10 14.43 10.57
N ARG A 38 6.27 14.81 11.11
CA ARG A 38 6.36 15.61 12.34
C ARG A 38 5.64 16.95 12.21
N ALA A 39 5.81 17.64 11.08
CA ALA A 39 5.10 18.89 10.82
C ALA A 39 3.59 18.69 10.76
N PHE A 40 3.13 17.57 10.18
CA PHE A 40 1.72 17.19 10.18
C PHE A 40 1.18 16.93 11.58
N GLU A 41 1.88 16.18 12.43
CA GLU A 41 1.46 15.95 13.81
C GLU A 41 1.31 17.27 14.58
N GLN A 42 2.34 18.12 14.53
CA GLN A 42 2.33 19.42 15.21
C GLN A 42 1.20 20.33 14.72
N TRP A 43 0.99 20.37 13.39
CA TRP A 43 -0.12 21.12 12.83
C TRP A 43 -1.45 20.55 13.28
N PHE A 44 -1.65 19.23 13.21
CA PHE A 44 -2.89 18.57 13.60
C PHE A 44 -3.27 18.91 15.04
N ASP A 45 -2.31 18.80 15.96
CA ASP A 45 -2.50 19.11 17.38
C ASP A 45 -2.84 20.59 17.64
N SER A 46 -2.35 21.50 16.78
CA SER A 46 -2.65 22.94 16.87
C SER A 46 -4.04 23.34 16.37
N GLN A 47 -4.71 22.47 15.60
CA GLN A 47 -6.02 22.80 15.01
C GLN A 47 -7.16 22.32 15.90
N GLU A 48 -7.87 23.27 16.52
CA GLU A 48 -9.04 22.96 17.35
C GLU A 48 -10.13 22.19 16.56
N SER A 49 -10.34 22.56 15.30
CA SER A 49 -11.30 21.89 14.41
C SER A 49 -10.97 20.41 14.12
N LEU A 50 -9.75 19.95 14.42
CA LEU A 50 -9.31 18.57 14.23
C LEU A 50 -9.37 17.71 15.50
N GLN A 51 -9.59 18.32 16.67
CA GLN A 51 -9.66 17.60 17.95
C GLN A 51 -10.71 16.47 17.99
N PRO A 52 -11.89 16.58 17.33
CA PRO A 52 -12.83 15.46 17.24
C PRO A 52 -12.33 14.27 16.40
N TYR A 53 -11.25 14.44 15.62
CA TYR A 53 -10.76 13.48 14.64
C TYR A 53 -9.40 12.88 15.02
N THR A 54 -9.06 12.78 16.30
CA THR A 54 -7.79 12.20 16.76
C THR A 54 -7.53 10.79 16.24
N GLN A 55 -8.58 10.00 15.99
CA GLN A 55 -8.47 8.68 15.36
C GLN A 55 -7.83 8.73 13.96
N LEU A 56 -7.97 9.84 13.23
CA LEU A 56 -7.29 10.05 11.96
C LEU A 56 -5.78 10.15 12.17
N LEU A 57 -5.34 11.00 13.11
CA LEU A 57 -3.93 11.18 13.42
C LEU A 57 -3.31 9.86 13.91
N GLU A 58 -4.02 9.11 14.75
CA GLU A 58 -3.57 7.78 15.19
C GLU A 58 -3.45 6.80 14.01
N ALA A 59 -4.39 6.80 13.07
CA ALA A 59 -4.30 5.94 11.90
C ALA A 59 -3.08 6.30 11.02
N TYR A 60 -2.80 7.60 10.84
CA TYR A 60 -1.57 8.08 10.19
C TYR A 60 -0.31 7.64 10.94
N ARG A 61 -0.28 7.72 12.28
CA ARG A 61 0.85 7.25 13.09
C ARG A 61 1.11 5.76 12.88
N VAL A 62 0.04 4.95 12.88
CA VAL A 62 0.15 3.50 12.64
C VAL A 62 0.68 3.23 11.22
N ALA A 63 0.16 3.91 10.20
CA ALA A 63 0.63 3.77 8.82
C ALA A 63 2.11 4.15 8.71
N PHE A 64 2.51 5.31 9.23
CA PHE A 64 3.87 5.81 9.16
C PHE A 64 4.89 4.90 9.89
N ASN A 65 4.50 4.37 11.06
CA ASN A 65 5.32 3.42 11.81
C ASN A 65 5.46 2.09 11.07
N ALA A 66 4.37 1.56 10.51
CA ALA A 66 4.40 0.35 9.70
C ALA A 66 5.30 0.53 8.46
N ALA A 67 5.20 1.66 7.77
CA ALA A 67 6.08 1.99 6.64
C ALA A 67 7.56 2.10 7.05
N THR A 68 7.84 2.66 8.24
CA THR A 68 9.20 2.77 8.78
C THR A 68 9.86 1.41 8.98
N VAL A 69 9.10 0.39 9.39
CA VAL A 69 9.61 -0.97 9.64
C VAL A 69 9.31 -1.94 8.49
N ASN A 70 8.81 -1.42 7.36
CA ASN A 70 8.41 -2.20 6.18
C ASN A 70 7.36 -3.31 6.48
N ASP A 71 6.42 -3.04 7.39
CA ASP A 71 5.26 -3.91 7.65
C ASP A 71 4.12 -3.59 6.67
N GLY A 72 4.12 -4.27 5.53
CA GLY A 72 3.10 -4.08 4.49
C GLY A 72 1.68 -4.43 4.91
N VAL A 73 1.50 -5.40 5.82
CA VAL A 73 0.16 -5.83 6.27
C VAL A 73 -0.45 -4.79 7.18
N GLN A 74 0.30 -4.32 8.18
CA GLN A 74 -0.15 -3.28 9.07
C GLN A 74 -0.35 -1.96 8.33
N TYR A 75 0.55 -1.63 7.39
CA TYR A 75 0.43 -0.45 6.55
C TYR A 75 -0.89 -0.42 5.78
N ARG A 76 -1.21 -1.49 5.02
CA ARG A 76 -2.45 -1.57 4.23
C ARG A 76 -3.70 -1.46 5.12
N ARG A 77 -3.70 -2.06 6.31
CA ARG A 77 -4.81 -1.95 7.27
C ARG A 77 -4.98 -0.50 7.73
N ALA A 78 -3.89 0.17 8.08
CA ALA A 78 -3.94 1.56 8.53
C ALA A 78 -4.40 2.51 7.42
N ILE A 79 -3.91 2.34 6.19
CA ILE A 79 -4.37 3.11 5.02
C ILE A 79 -5.87 2.93 4.78
N SER A 80 -6.39 1.71 4.88
CA SER A 80 -7.84 1.48 4.76
C SER A 80 -8.66 2.21 5.84
N VAL A 81 -8.12 2.35 7.06
CA VAL A 81 -8.75 3.13 8.13
C VAL A 81 -8.72 4.62 7.81
N ILE A 82 -7.57 5.13 7.34
CA ILE A 82 -7.42 6.53 6.90
C ILE A 82 -8.44 6.87 5.80
N ASP A 83 -8.52 6.05 4.76
CA ASP A 83 -9.46 6.25 3.64
C ASP A 83 -10.92 6.29 4.11
N SER A 84 -11.29 5.39 5.01
CA SER A 84 -12.64 5.33 5.59
C SER A 84 -12.97 6.60 6.38
N ILE A 85 -12.06 7.04 7.26
CA ILE A 85 -12.25 8.25 8.06
C ILE A 85 -12.36 9.47 7.14
N LEU A 86 -11.43 9.64 6.19
CA LEU A 86 -11.39 10.78 5.27
C LEU A 86 -12.64 10.85 4.39
N THR A 87 -13.19 9.71 3.97
CA THR A 87 -14.46 9.65 3.23
C THR A 87 -15.59 10.29 4.02
N GLY A 88 -15.68 9.99 5.33
CA GLY A 88 -16.71 10.51 6.24
C GLY A 88 -16.49 11.94 6.72
N LEU A 89 -15.32 12.55 6.49
CA LEU A 89 -15.05 13.90 6.98
C LEU A 89 -15.86 14.99 6.25
N PRO A 90 -16.22 16.09 6.96
CA PRO A 90 -16.75 17.28 6.32
C PRO A 90 -15.80 17.84 5.26
N VAL A 91 -16.36 18.43 4.21
CA VAL A 91 -15.58 19.00 3.09
C VAL A 91 -14.62 20.11 3.57
N SER A 92 -15.03 20.93 4.53
CA SER A 92 -14.18 21.98 5.11
C SER A 92 -12.93 21.42 5.79
N ILE A 93 -13.07 20.31 6.52
CA ILE A 93 -11.96 19.63 7.20
C ILE A 93 -11.01 19.01 6.17
N LYS A 94 -11.56 18.29 5.17
CA LYS A 94 -10.77 17.75 4.05
C LYS A 94 -9.97 18.82 3.33
N LYS A 95 -10.58 19.99 3.09
CA LYS A 95 -9.94 21.13 2.45
C LYS A 95 -8.79 21.67 3.31
N SER A 96 -8.99 21.84 4.62
CA SER A 96 -7.95 22.29 5.55
C SER A 96 -6.72 21.35 5.55
N ILE A 97 -6.96 20.03 5.59
CA ILE A 97 -5.90 19.00 5.50
C ILE A 97 -5.17 19.10 4.15
N GLY A 98 -5.92 19.17 3.05
CA GLY A 98 -5.35 19.30 1.71
C GLY A 98 -4.48 20.56 1.56
N GLU A 99 -4.97 21.70 2.04
CA GLU A 99 -4.22 22.96 2.03
C GLU A 99 -2.94 22.87 2.85
N PHE A 100 -2.98 22.23 4.02
CA PHE A 100 -1.76 22.00 4.79
C PHE A 100 -0.75 21.13 4.03
N PHE A 101 -1.19 20.04 3.39
CA PHE A 101 -0.29 19.16 2.62
C PHE A 101 0.41 19.87 1.47
N THR A 102 -0.19 20.91 0.87
CA THR A 102 0.50 21.71 -0.17
C THR A 102 1.69 22.52 0.35
N LYS A 103 1.79 22.73 1.67
CA LYS A 103 2.89 23.47 2.31
C LYS A 103 4.07 22.56 2.69
N LEU A 104 3.88 21.24 2.61
CA LEU A 104 4.94 20.28 2.94
C LEU A 104 5.94 20.16 1.79
N GLN A 105 7.18 19.88 2.14
CA GLN A 105 8.24 19.74 1.16
C GLN A 105 8.14 18.40 0.44
N ARG A 106 8.15 18.43 -0.89
CA ARG A 106 8.15 17.21 -1.70
C ARG A 106 9.46 16.45 -1.49
N PRO A 107 9.46 15.13 -1.31
CA PRO A 107 10.69 14.38 -1.13
C PRO A 107 11.42 14.23 -2.48
N ASP A 108 12.75 14.40 -2.48
CA ASP A 108 13.57 14.52 -3.70
C ASP A 108 13.88 13.19 -4.40
N SER A 109 13.55 12.05 -3.78
CA SER A 109 13.87 10.72 -4.33
C SER A 109 12.78 10.19 -5.26
N SER A 110 13.16 9.65 -6.41
CA SER A 110 12.25 8.76 -7.15
C SER A 110 12.30 7.38 -6.52
N PRO A 111 11.16 6.65 -6.41
CA PRO A 111 11.19 5.27 -5.94
C PRO A 111 12.08 4.44 -6.86
N ILE A 112 12.96 3.61 -6.29
CA ILE A 112 13.70 2.61 -7.07
C ILE A 112 12.72 1.49 -7.39
N VAL A 113 12.08 1.56 -8.57
CA VAL A 113 11.13 0.55 -9.00
C VAL A 113 11.89 -0.73 -9.33
N PRO A 114 11.59 -1.88 -8.67
CA PRO A 114 12.26 -3.13 -8.97
C PRO A 114 11.99 -3.55 -10.41
N HIS A 115 13.01 -3.98 -11.14
CA HIS A 115 12.82 -4.60 -12.45
C HIS A 115 12.43 -6.07 -12.22
N GLY A 116 11.16 -6.45 -12.43
CA GLY A 116 10.74 -7.82 -12.11
C GLY A 116 9.32 -8.21 -12.56
N THR A 117 9.23 -9.49 -12.98
CA THR A 117 8.10 -10.34 -13.40
C THR A 117 7.12 -9.81 -14.48
N ALA A 118 6.53 -10.74 -15.26
CA ALA A 118 5.60 -10.41 -16.34
C ALA A 118 4.28 -9.73 -15.87
N GLY A 119 4.05 -9.63 -14.55
CA GLY A 119 2.97 -8.81 -13.96
C GLY A 119 3.32 -7.32 -13.82
N GLY A 120 4.60 -6.95 -13.95
CA GLY A 120 5.07 -5.56 -13.90
C GLY A 120 5.30 -5.02 -12.50
N SER A 121 5.91 -3.83 -12.44
CA SER A 121 6.25 -3.14 -11.20
C SER A 121 5.94 -1.64 -11.29
N CYS A 122 5.69 -1.03 -10.14
CA CYS A 122 5.58 0.43 -10.02
C CYS A 122 6.07 0.92 -8.66
N GLY A 123 6.17 2.24 -8.51
CA GLY A 123 6.41 2.87 -7.22
C GLY A 123 5.78 4.25 -7.13
N ALA A 124 5.51 4.70 -5.91
CA ALA A 124 5.04 6.04 -5.60
C ALA A 124 5.91 6.64 -4.49
N ASN A 125 6.30 7.91 -4.65
CA ASN A 125 6.96 8.68 -3.60
C ASN A 125 6.08 9.87 -3.20
N CYS A 126 5.60 9.85 -1.96
CA CYS A 126 4.59 10.74 -1.43
C CYS A 126 5.11 11.44 -0.16
N LEU A 127 4.31 12.33 0.43
CA LEU A 127 4.76 13.21 1.52
C LEU A 127 5.27 12.44 2.74
N PHE A 128 4.66 11.30 3.07
CA PHE A 128 4.91 10.52 4.27
C PHE A 128 5.62 9.18 4.02
N GLY A 129 5.90 8.84 2.77
CA GLY A 129 6.53 7.56 2.47
C GLY A 129 6.73 7.31 0.98
N THR A 130 7.51 6.27 0.72
CA THR A 130 7.65 5.67 -0.60
C THR A 130 7.14 4.24 -0.55
N CYS A 131 6.49 3.79 -1.63
CA CYS A 131 6.22 2.38 -1.86
C CYS A 131 6.75 1.95 -3.23
N THR A 132 7.20 0.70 -3.32
CA THR A 132 7.48 0.01 -4.58
C THR A 132 6.86 -1.37 -4.51
N ILE A 133 6.33 -1.85 -5.64
CA ILE A 133 5.64 -3.12 -5.70
C ILE A 133 6.00 -3.88 -6.97
N GLU A 134 6.18 -5.18 -6.82
CA GLU A 134 6.25 -6.14 -7.91
C GLU A 134 5.04 -7.09 -7.83
N CYS A 135 4.33 -7.21 -8.95
CA CYS A 135 3.08 -7.94 -9.02
C CYS A 135 3.23 -9.29 -9.74
N PRO A 136 2.54 -10.34 -9.26
CA PRO A 136 2.58 -11.63 -9.92
C PRO A 136 1.89 -11.61 -11.29
N GLN A 137 2.21 -12.60 -12.12
CA GLN A 137 1.56 -12.78 -13.41
C GLN A 137 0.03 -12.82 -13.27
N GLY A 138 -0.69 -12.23 -14.23
CA GLY A 138 -2.15 -12.15 -14.18
C GLY A 138 -2.69 -10.97 -13.35
N THR A 139 -1.82 -10.17 -12.75
CA THR A 139 -2.16 -8.89 -12.11
C THR A 139 -1.34 -7.75 -12.70
N LYS A 140 -1.83 -6.52 -12.56
CA LYS A 140 -1.11 -5.30 -12.90
C LYS A 140 -0.86 -4.45 -11.65
N PRO A 141 0.27 -3.74 -11.59
CA PRO A 141 0.61 -2.91 -10.46
C PRO A 141 -0.14 -1.58 -10.52
N LYS A 142 -0.50 -1.04 -9.36
CA LYS A 142 -1.13 0.27 -9.18
C LYS A 142 -0.41 1.03 -8.08
N CYS A 143 0.14 2.19 -8.43
CA CYS A 143 0.86 3.06 -7.51
C CYS A 143 0.39 4.50 -7.67
N PHE A 144 0.01 5.16 -6.59
CA PHE A 144 -0.37 6.57 -6.59
C PHE A 144 -0.21 7.17 -5.19
N CYS A 145 -0.21 8.51 -5.10
CA CYS A 145 -0.27 9.21 -3.82
C CYS A 145 -1.72 9.58 -3.51
N GLN A 146 -2.16 9.32 -2.30
CA GLN A 146 -3.46 9.78 -1.82
C GLN A 146 -3.30 10.26 -0.37
N TRP A 147 -3.78 11.47 -0.11
CA TRP A 147 -3.70 12.09 1.22
C TRP A 147 -2.30 12.02 1.89
N GLY A 148 -1.25 12.25 1.10
CA GLY A 148 0.13 12.27 1.57
C GLY A 148 0.80 10.89 1.67
N GLU A 149 0.04 9.81 1.62
CA GLU A 149 0.51 8.42 1.71
C GLU A 149 0.69 7.76 0.34
N PRO A 150 1.66 6.84 0.18
CA PRO A 150 1.82 6.03 -1.02
C PRO A 150 0.92 4.77 -1.04
N HIS A 151 0.04 4.67 -2.03
CA HIS A 151 -0.83 3.51 -2.24
C HIS A 151 -0.23 2.61 -3.33
N CYS A 152 0.35 1.47 -2.94
CA CYS A 152 0.82 0.42 -3.85
C CYS A 152 -0.04 -0.84 -3.72
N GLY A 153 -0.44 -1.45 -4.84
CA GLY A 153 -1.16 -2.73 -4.83
C GLY A 153 -1.12 -3.42 -6.18
N CYS A 154 -1.45 -4.70 -6.19
CA CYS A 154 -1.72 -5.45 -7.41
C CYS A 154 -3.24 -5.55 -7.59
N GLU A 155 -3.72 -5.24 -8.79
CA GLU A 155 -5.12 -5.44 -9.17
C GLU A 155 -5.19 -6.45 -10.34
N PRO A 156 -6.29 -7.19 -10.50
CA PRO A 156 -6.44 -8.08 -11.65
C PRO A 156 -6.29 -7.30 -12.96
N PHE A 157 -5.76 -7.95 -14.00
CA PHE A 157 -6.07 -7.46 -15.35
C PHE A 157 -7.57 -7.60 -15.51
N ASN A 158 -8.30 -6.47 -15.54
CA ASN A 158 -9.70 -6.49 -15.94
C ASN A 158 -9.75 -7.19 -17.30
N THR A 159 -10.19 -8.44 -17.30
CA THR A 159 -10.54 -9.16 -18.52
C THR A 159 -11.96 -8.71 -18.80
N PRO A 160 -12.22 -7.93 -19.86
CA PRO A 160 -13.58 -7.69 -20.31
C PRO A 160 -14.29 -9.01 -20.64
#